data_AF-A0A251WFL4-F1
#
_entry.id   AF-A0A251WFL4-F1
#
_cell.length_a   1.000
_cell.length_b   1.000
_cell.length_c   1.000
_cell.angle_alpha   90.00
_cell.angle_beta   90.00
_cell.angle_gamma   90.00
#
_symmetry.space_group_name_H-M   'P 1'
#
loop_
_entity.id
_entity.type
_entity.pdbx_description
1 polymer ?
#
loop_
_entity_poly.entity_id
_entity_poly.type
_entity_poly.pdbx_seq_one_letter_code
_entity_poly.pdbx_strand_id
1 'polypeptide(L)' 'MARAQNSRIFVFWFTLGLTAFVWLLRGIGLVTFLPGFILGFLLIASLALLIINGLIETR' A
#
# COMPACT_ATOMS: atom_id res chain seq x y z
N MET A 1 -17.04 33.35 18.23
CA MET A 1 -16.74 32.98 16.83
C MET A 1 -15.33 32.42 16.60
N ALA A 2 -14.37 32.53 17.54
CA ALA A 2 -12.98 32.06 17.36
C ALA A 2 -12.78 30.52 17.30
N ARG A 3 -13.61 29.72 17.97
CA ARG A 3 -13.44 28.25 18.05
C ARG A 3 -13.67 27.53 16.70
N ALA A 4 -14.58 28.04 15.89
CA ALA A 4 -14.88 27.48 14.57
C ALA A 4 -13.75 27.70 13.56
N GLN A 5 -13.04 28.83 13.65
CA GLN A 5 -11.88 29.12 12.80
C GLN A 5 -10.73 28.14 13.07
N ASN A 6 -10.45 27.85 14.34
CA ASN A 6 -9.40 26.90 14.72
C ASN A 6 -9.70 25.47 14.24
N SER A 7 -10.98 25.06 14.29
CA SER A 7 -11.42 23.76 13.77
C SER A 7 -11.22 23.62 12.26
N ARG A 8 -11.50 24.68 11.48
CA ARG A 8 -11.31 24.65 10.03
C ARG A 8 -9.83 24.56 9.65
N ILE A 9 -8.98 25.29 10.37
CA ILE A 9 -7.53 25.28 10.17
C ILE A 9 -6.97 23.88 10.50
N PHE A 10 -7.38 23.28 11.62
CA PHE A 10 -6.95 21.94 12.00
C PHE A 10 -7.35 20.88 10.95
N VAL A 11 -8.60 20.92 10.49
CA VAL A 11 -9.09 19.99 9.45
C VAL A 11 -8.32 20.18 8.15
N PHE A 12 -8.06 21.42 7.72
CA PHE A 12 -7.27 21.70 6.52
C PHE A 12 -5.86 21.09 6.60
N TRP A 13 -5.13 21.34 7.68
CA TRP A 13 -3.79 20.78 7.87
C TRP A 13 -3.79 19.26 7.98
N PHE A 14 -4.79 18.67 8.63
CA PHE A 14 -4.95 17.22 8.73
C PHE A 14 -5.20 16.59 7.36
N THR A 15 -6.12 17.14 6.56
CA THR A 15 -6.42 16.63 5.21
C THR A 15 -5.22 16.80 4.28
N LEU A 16 -4.46 17.89 4.40
CA LEU A 16 -3.24 18.11 3.62
C LEU A 16 -2.15 17.10 3.99
N GLY A 17 -1.94 16.86 5.29
CA GLY A 17 -1.01 15.84 5.78
C GLY A 17 -1.40 14.42 5.34
N LEU A 18 -2.68 14.07 5.43
CA LEU A 18 -3.20 12.78 4.95
C LEU A 18 -2.97 12.63 3.44
N THR A 19 -3.22 13.69 2.67
CA THR A 19 -3.03 13.70 1.22
C THR A 19 -1.56 13.50 0.85
N ALA A 20 -0.64 14.20 1.52
CA ALA A 20 0.80 14.04 1.33
C ALA A 20 1.27 12.63 1.71
N PHE A 21 0.75 12.07 2.80
CA PHE A 21 1.05 10.71 3.24
C PHE A 21 0.59 9.65 2.22
N VAL A 22 -0.64 9.79 1.71
CA VAL A 22 -1.16 8.93 0.64
C VAL A 22 -0.32 9.08 -0.63
N TRP A 23 0.14 10.29 -0.97
CA TRP A 23 1.03 10.52 -2.12
C TRP A 23 2.40 9.88 -1.95
N LEU A 24 2.98 9.88 -0.75
CA LEU A 24 4.22 9.16 -0.47
C LEU A 24 4.03 7.64 -0.60
N LEU A 25 2.97 7.09 0.00
CA LEU A 25 2.62 5.67 -0.14
C LEU A 25 2.32 5.28 -1.60
N ARG A 26 1.76 6.23 -2.37
CA ARG A 26 1.54 6.11 -3.81
C ARG A 26 2.87 6.14 -4.59
N GLY A 27 3.79 7.05 -4.25
CA GLY A 27 5.11 7.19 -4.88
C GLY A 27 6.05 6.00 -4.61
N ILE A 28 5.91 5.34 -3.46
CA ILE A 28 6.63 4.10 -3.11
C ILE A 28 6.07 2.87 -3.85
N GLY A 29 5.02 3.02 -4.67
CA GLY A 29 4.46 1.92 -5.45
C GLY A 29 3.46 1.05 -4.67
N LEU A 30 3.35 1.21 -3.35
CA LEU A 30 2.46 0.41 -2.50
C LEU A 30 0.97 0.62 -2.84
N VAL A 31 0.58 1.85 -3.21
CA VAL A 31 -0.84 2.19 -3.47
C VAL A 31 -1.15 2.33 -4.96
N THR A 32 -0.18 2.71 -5.81
CA THR A 32 -0.38 2.75 -7.29
C THR A 32 -0.47 1.38 -7.92
N PHE A 33 0.22 0.39 -7.35
CA PHE A 33 0.23 -0.97 -7.81
C PHE A 33 -0.42 -1.87 -6.77
N LEU A 34 -1.47 -1.47 -6.04
CA LEU A 34 -2.20 -2.45 -5.22
C LEU A 34 -2.55 -3.72 -6.03
N PRO A 35 -3.05 -3.62 -7.29
CA PRO A 35 -3.15 -4.81 -8.14
C PRO A 35 -1.78 -5.42 -8.52
N GLY A 36 -0.79 -4.62 -8.92
CA GLY A 36 0.53 -5.14 -9.36
C GLY A 36 1.39 -5.79 -8.27
N PHE A 37 1.36 -5.26 -7.06
CA PHE A 37 2.01 -5.79 -5.86
C PHE A 37 1.34 -7.07 -5.40
N ILE A 38 0.01 -7.12 -5.38
CA ILE A 38 -0.73 -8.36 -5.12
C ILE A 38 -0.39 -9.41 -6.19
N LEU A 39 -0.39 -9.03 -7.47
CA LEU A 39 0.00 -9.93 -8.57
C LEU A 39 1.45 -10.41 -8.44
N GLY A 40 2.39 -9.54 -8.07
CA GLY A 40 3.79 -9.89 -7.83
C GLY A 40 3.97 -10.83 -6.64
N PHE A 41 3.26 -10.56 -5.53
CA PHE A 41 3.25 -11.44 -4.36
C PHE A 41 2.68 -12.82 -4.70
N LEU A 42 1.56 -12.86 -5.43
CA LEU A 42 0.96 -14.11 -5.91
C LEU A 42 1.91 -14.87 -6.85
N LEU A 43 2.61 -14.18 -7.76
CA LEU A 43 3.62 -14.79 -8.63
C LEU A 43 4.77 -15.43 -7.85
N ILE A 44 5.31 -14.71 -6.85
CA ILE A 44 6.37 -15.24 -5.98
C ILE A 44 5.86 -16.44 -5.19
N ALA A 45 4.64 -16.37 -4.65
CA ALA A 45 4.02 -17.49 -3.95
C ALA A 45 3.82 -18.72 -4.86
N SER A 46 3.36 -18.52 -6.10
CA SER A 46 3.22 -19.59 -7.10
C SER A 46 4.57 -20.21 -7.46
N LEU A 47 5.63 -19.41 -7.64
CA LEU A 47 6.98 -19.90 -7.88
C LEU A 47 7.53 -20.70 -6.70
N ALA A 48 7.32 -20.22 -5.47
CA ALA A 48 7.71 -20.94 -4.27
C ALA A 48 7.00 -22.30 -4.17
N LEU A 49 5.69 -22.33 -4.42
CA LEU A 49 4.92 -23.57 -4.44
C LEU A 49 5.38 -24.51 -5.57
N LEU A 50 5.68 -24.00 -6.76
CA LEU A 50 6.21 -24.80 -7.86
C LEU A 50 7.52 -25.49 -7.46
N ILE A 51 8.44 -24.74 -6.85
CA ILE A 51 9.73 -25.27 -6.40
C ILE A 51 9.51 -26.31 -5.29
N ILE A 52 8.70 -25.99 -4.27
CA ILE A 52 8.46 -26.89 -3.15
C ILE A 52 7.78 -28.18 -3.61
N ASN A 53 6.71 -28.09 -4.41
CA ASN A 53 5.99 -29.27 -4.90
C ASN A 53 6.84 -30.08 -5.88
N GLY A 54 7.52 -29.43 -6.83
CA GLY A 54 8.44 -30.12 -7.73
C GLY A 54 9.55 -30.83 -6.96
N LEU A 55 10.09 -30.20 -5.92
CA LEU A 55 11.10 -30.80 -5.06
C LEU A 55 10.58 -31.93 -4.18
N ILE A 56 9.29 -31.93 -3.80
CA ILE A 56 8.65 -33.04 -3.08
C ILE A 56 8.45 -34.24 -4.01
N GLU A 57 7.93 -34.01 -5.22
CA GLU A 57 7.63 -35.08 -6.18
C GLU A 57 8.88 -35.75 -6.77
N THR A 58 10.02 -35.06 -6.75
CA THR A 58 11.32 -35.65 -7.10
C THR A 58 11.96 -36.55 -6.03
N ARG A 59 11.40 -36.64 -4.82
CA ARG A 59 11.92 -37.52 -3.74
C ARG A 59 11.02 -38.73 -3.55
#